data_AF-A0A7K0SPN7-F1
#
_entry.id   AF-A0A7K0SPN7-F1
#
_cell.length_a   1.000
_cell.length_b   1.000
_cell.length_c   1.000
_cell.angle_alpha   90.00
_cell.angle_beta   90.00
_cell.angle_gamma   90.00
#
_symmetry.space_group_name_H-M   'P 1'
#
loop_
_entity.id
_entity.type
_entity.pdbx_description
1 polymer ?
#
loop_
_entity_poly.entity_id
_entity_poly.type
_entity_poly.pdbx_seq_one_letter_code
_entity_poly.pdbx_strand_id
1 'polypeptide(L)'
;MSLLSWKIHGTGKTISSGEVVSTDERLSWPRTIGVGLQHIAAMFGATFLVPIITGLPPTTTLFFSGIGTLLFLIITQNKVPSYLGSSFAFLAPIAASVKSDGMATAL
;
A
#
# COMPACT_ATOMS: atom_id res chain seq x y z
N MET A 1 0.99 26.34 -2.96
CA MET A 1 1.95 25.59 -2.11
C MET A 1 2.58 24.49 -2.94
N SER A 2 3.91 24.36 -2.91
CA SER A 2 4.65 23.37 -3.71
C SER A 2 4.29 21.95 -3.28
N LEU A 3 3.85 21.12 -4.23
CA LEU A 3 3.44 19.71 -4.07
C LEU A 3 4.56 18.76 -3.59
N LEU A 4 5.79 19.27 -3.42
CA LEU A 4 7.02 18.48 -3.22
C LEU A 4 7.85 18.91 -2.02
N SER A 5 7.37 19.84 -1.17
CA SER A 5 8.17 20.36 -0.05
C SER A 5 7.83 19.67 1.27
N TRP A 6 8.29 18.43 1.43
CA TRP A 6 8.33 17.79 2.76
C TRP A 6 9.44 18.42 3.60
N LYS A 7 9.09 18.83 4.83
CA LYS A 7 10.07 19.37 5.79
C LYS A 7 10.94 18.25 6.34
N ILE A 8 12.22 18.51 6.59
CA ILE A 8 13.08 17.51 7.23
C ILE A 8 12.78 17.53 8.73
N HIS A 9 12.45 16.37 9.30
CA HIS A 9 12.24 16.22 10.73
C HIS A 9 13.58 16.33 11.47
N GLY A 10 13.81 17.43 12.19
CA GLY A 10 15.07 17.71 12.90
C GLY A 10 16.29 17.62 11.99
N THR A 11 17.22 16.70 12.29
CA THR A 11 18.41 16.42 11.46
C THR A 11 18.18 15.37 10.37
N GLY A 12 16.98 14.78 10.32
CA GLY A 12 16.60 13.67 9.45
C GLY A 12 17.30 12.35 9.78
N LYS A 13 18.12 12.30 10.85
CA LYS A 13 18.95 11.14 11.19
C LYS A 13 18.54 10.39 12.46
N THR A 14 18.00 11.10 13.45
CA THR A 14 17.64 10.55 14.75
C THR A 14 16.25 11.04 15.10
N ILE A 15 15.41 10.12 15.60
CA ILE A 15 14.12 10.44 16.22
C ILE A 15 14.35 10.29 17.73
N SER A 16 14.08 11.33 18.51
CA SER A 16 14.20 11.28 19.96
C SER A 16 13.11 10.37 20.54
N SER A 17 13.35 9.75 21.70
CA SER A 17 12.32 8.90 22.33
C SER A 17 11.08 9.74 22.67
N GLY A 18 9.97 9.48 21.98
CA GLY A 18 8.71 10.24 22.10
C GLY A 18 8.41 11.22 20.95
N GLU A 19 9.35 11.46 20.02
CA GLU A 19 9.08 12.23 18.80
C GLU A 19 8.36 11.37 17.74
N VAL A 20 7.38 11.97 17.06
CA VAL A 20 6.62 11.36 15.97
C VAL A 20 6.87 12.18 14.71
N VAL A 21 7.17 11.49 13.60
CA VAL A 21 7.32 12.14 12.30
C VAL A 21 5.94 12.39 11.71
N SER A 22 5.63 13.66 11.47
CA SER A 22 4.33 14.07 10.92
C SER A 22 4.22 13.76 9.42
N THR A 23 3.01 13.75 8.87
CA THR A 23 2.78 13.42 7.44
C THR A 23 3.36 14.44 6.46
N ASP A 24 3.61 15.67 6.90
CA ASP A 24 4.27 16.73 6.13
C ASP A 24 5.79 16.74 6.30
N GLU A 25 6.32 15.84 7.14
CA GLU A 25 7.73 15.71 7.45
C GLU A 25 8.33 14.43 6.86
N ARG A 26 9.65 14.46 6.64
CA ARG A 26 10.42 13.30 6.18
C ARG A 26 11.73 13.15 6.94
N LEU A 27 12.23 11.92 7.00
CA LEU A 27 13.61 11.66 7.38
C LEU A 27 14.57 11.92 6.20
N SER A 28 15.87 11.73 6.44
CA SER A 28 16.86 11.63 5.37
C SER A 28 16.39 10.63 4.28
N TRP A 29 16.64 10.94 3.01
CA TRP A 29 16.24 10.09 1.87
C TRP A 29 16.53 8.59 2.04
N PRO A 30 17.73 8.16 2.48
CA PRO A 30 18.01 6.72 2.66
C PRO A 30 17.11 6.06 3.70
N ARG A 31 16.80 6.76 4.81
CA ARG A 31 15.90 6.26 5.85
C ARG A 31 14.46 6.24 5.41
N THR A 32 14.01 7.27 4.70
CA THR A 32 12.65 7.34 4.15
C THR A 32 12.40 6.17 3.20
N ILE A 33 13.38 5.84 2.34
CA ILE A 33 13.33 4.66 1.48
C ILE A 33 13.31 3.37 2.31
N GLY A 34 14.16 3.26 3.33
CA GLY A 34 14.20 2.09 4.22
C GLY A 34 12.87 1.82 4.94
N VAL A 35 12.23 2.85 5.48
CA VAL A 35 10.91 2.74 6.12
C VAL A 35 9.83 2.38 5.09
N GLY A 36 9.89 2.95 3.88
CA GLY A 36 9.01 2.57 2.78
C GLY A 36 9.15 1.09 2.41
N LEU A 37 10.37 0.57 2.32
CA LEU A 37 10.63 -0.84 2.07
C LEU A 37 10.09 -1.74 3.19
N GLN A 38 10.24 -1.34 4.45
CA GLN A 38 9.64 -2.06 5.58
C GLN A 38 8.12 -2.09 5.49
N HIS A 39 7.49 -0.98 5.10
CA HIS A 39 6.04 -0.89 4.92
C HIS A 39 5.57 -1.81 3.78
N ILE A 40 6.28 -1.83 2.65
CA ILE A 40 5.99 -2.75 1.54
C ILE A 40 6.08 -4.20 2.02
N ALA A 41 7.16 -4.57 2.71
CA ALA A 41 7.33 -5.93 3.24
C ALA A 41 6.21 -6.33 4.21
N ALA A 42 5.74 -5.40 5.04
CA ALA A 42 4.62 -5.63 5.96
C ALA A 42 3.27 -5.83 5.21
N MET A 43 3.00 -5.03 4.19
CA MET A 43 1.76 -5.11 3.39
C MET A 43 1.75 -6.29 2.40
N PHE A 44 2.93 -6.83 2.07
CA PHE A 44 3.10 -7.93 1.13
C PHE A 44 2.32 -9.18 1.52
N GLY A 45 2.29 -9.51 2.82
CA GLY A 45 1.63 -10.72 3.32
C GLY A 45 0.14 -10.79 2.93
N ALA A 46 -0.61 -9.73 3.19
CA ALA A 46 -2.04 -9.65 2.83
C ALA A 46 -2.26 -9.60 1.31
N THR A 47 -1.41 -8.87 0.60
CA THR A 47 -1.57 -8.60 -0.83
C THR A 47 -1.32 -9.85 -1.69
N PHE A 48 -0.48 -10.78 -1.23
CA PHE A 48 -0.24 -12.07 -1.89
C PHE A 48 -1.14 -13.19 -1.41
N LEU A 49 -1.50 -13.21 -0.13
CA LEU A 49 -2.25 -14.32 0.44
C LEU A 49 -3.63 -14.48 -0.21
N VAL A 50 -4.33 -13.37 -0.46
CA VAL A 50 -5.67 -13.40 -1.09
C VAL A 50 -5.62 -13.98 -2.52
N PRO A 51 -4.84 -13.45 -3.48
CA PRO A 51 -4.79 -13.99 -4.83
C PRO A 51 -4.29 -15.45 -4.89
N ILE A 52 -3.38 -15.84 -4.00
CA ILE A 52 -2.94 -17.24 -3.89
C ILE A 52 -4.10 -18.15 -3.48
N ILE A 53 -4.89 -17.74 -2.47
CA ILE A 53 -6.04 -18.53 -2.02
C ILE A 53 -7.14 -18.59 -3.09
N THR A 54 -7.37 -17.51 -3.83
CA THR A 54 -8.42 -17.44 -4.86
C THR A 54 -7.97 -17.98 -6.22
N GLY A 55 -6.70 -18.35 -6.40
CA GLY A 55 -6.15 -18.84 -7.68
C GLY A 55 -5.92 -17.74 -8.72
N LEU A 56 -5.91 -16.46 -8.32
CA LEU A 56 -5.64 -15.33 -9.21
C LEU A 56 -4.13 -15.10 -9.34
N PRO A 57 -3.64 -14.63 -10.51
CA PRO A 57 -2.23 -14.30 -10.70
C PRO A 57 -1.78 -13.18 -9.72
N PRO A 58 -0.85 -13.46 -8.79
CA PRO A 58 -0.39 -12.47 -7.81
C PRO A 58 0.28 -11.27 -8.46
N THR A 59 0.98 -11.48 -9.58
CA THR A 59 1.66 -10.43 -10.35
C THR A 59 0.68 -9.38 -10.87
N THR A 60 -0.48 -9.82 -11.38
CA THR A 60 -1.53 -8.91 -11.88
C THR A 60 -2.16 -8.14 -10.72
N THR A 61 -2.40 -8.82 -9.59
CA THR A 61 -2.95 -8.20 -8.37
C THR A 61 -2.01 -7.12 -7.83
N LEU A 62 -0.71 -7.39 -7.78
CA LEU A 62 0.31 -6.42 -7.39
C LEU A 62 0.36 -5.23 -8.34
N PHE A 63 0.31 -5.49 -9.66
CA PHE A 63 0.37 -4.44 -10.67
C PHE A 63 -0.79 -3.45 -10.51
N PHE A 64 -2.03 -3.95 -10.39
CA PHE A 64 -3.21 -3.10 -10.18
C PHE A 64 -3.24 -2.45 -8.79
N SER A 65 -2.76 -3.11 -7.75
CA SER A 65 -2.59 -2.50 -6.42
C SER A 65 -1.61 -1.33 -6.44
N GLY A 66 -0.49 -1.47 -7.16
CA GLY A 66 0.48 -0.39 -7.37
C GLY A 66 -0.11 0.78 -8.16
N ILE A 67 -0.78 0.51 -9.27
CA ILE A 67 -1.47 1.54 -10.07
C ILE A 67 -2.54 2.24 -9.25
N GLY A 68 -3.37 1.49 -8.52
CA GLY A 68 -4.40 2.04 -7.65
C GLY A 68 -3.82 2.97 -6.59
N THR A 69 -2.70 2.56 -5.97
CA THR A 69 -2.00 3.40 -5.00
C THR A 69 -1.49 4.69 -5.64
N LEU A 70 -0.88 4.63 -6.83
CA LEU A 70 -0.42 5.82 -7.54
C LEU A 70 -1.60 6.76 -7.90
N LEU A 71 -2.69 6.21 -8.42
CA LEU A 71 -3.91 6.97 -8.72
C LEU A 71 -4.51 7.61 -7.46
N PHE A 72 -4.57 6.87 -6.36
CA PHE A 72 -5.05 7.39 -5.08
C PHE A 72 -4.22 8.57 -4.60
N LEU A 73 -2.90 8.47 -4.65
CA LEU A 73 -2.00 9.56 -4.25
C LEU A 73 -2.14 10.78 -5.18
N ILE A 74 -2.33 10.58 -6.48
CA ILE A 74 -2.56 11.67 -7.43
C ILE A 74 -3.90 12.37 -7.14
N ILE A 75 -4.98 11.60 -6.96
CA ILE A 75 -6.33 12.12 -6.71
C ILE A 75 -6.41 12.83 -5.35
N THR A 76 -5.79 12.25 -4.31
CA THR A 76 -5.74 12.86 -2.97
C THR A 76 -4.68 13.94 -2.83
N GLN A 77 -3.97 14.27 -3.91
CA GLN A 77 -2.90 15.28 -3.93
C GLN A 77 -1.81 15.03 -2.88
N ASN A 78 -1.48 13.76 -2.63
CA ASN A 78 -0.49 13.34 -1.64
C ASN A 78 -0.78 13.83 -0.20
N LYS A 79 -2.04 14.15 0.12
CA LYS A 79 -2.46 14.57 1.46
C LYS A 79 -2.64 13.39 2.41
N VAL A 80 -2.93 12.21 1.87
CA VAL A 80 -3.15 10.98 2.65
C VAL A 80 -2.16 9.92 2.16
N PRO A 81 -1.11 9.61 2.93
CA PRO A 81 -0.16 8.57 2.57
C PRO A 81 -0.79 7.19 2.86
N SER A 82 -1.55 6.66 1.89
CA SER A 82 -2.18 5.34 1.99
C SER A 82 -1.70 4.40 0.89
N TYR A 83 -1.38 3.16 1.26
CA TYR A 83 -1.14 2.05 0.35
C TYR A 83 -2.43 1.23 0.16
N LEU A 84 -2.79 0.89 -1.07
CA LEU A 84 -3.98 0.10 -1.37
C LEU A 84 -3.61 -1.38 -1.56
N GLY A 85 -3.83 -2.19 -0.53
CA GLY A 85 -3.60 -3.64 -0.56
C GLY A 85 -4.84 -4.46 -0.95
N SER A 86 -4.67 -5.79 -1.04
CA SER A 86 -5.80 -6.71 -1.26
C SER A 86 -6.69 -6.80 -0.03
N SER A 87 -8.01 -6.64 -0.20
CA SER A 87 -8.98 -6.68 0.90
C SER A 87 -9.51 -8.09 1.11
N PHE A 88 -9.33 -8.62 2.33
CA PHE A 88 -9.89 -9.91 2.75
C PHE A 88 -11.42 -9.96 2.70
N ALA A 89 -12.11 -8.81 2.61
CA ALA A 89 -13.55 -8.74 2.46
C ALA A 89 -14.05 -9.43 1.17
N PHE A 90 -13.20 -9.56 0.15
CA PHE A 90 -13.58 -10.17 -1.13
C PHE A 90 -13.40 -11.69 -1.16
N LEU A 91 -12.82 -12.31 -0.13
CA LEU A 91 -12.65 -13.78 -0.08
C LEU A 91 -13.99 -14.51 -0.07
N ALA A 92 -14.95 -14.09 0.76
CA ALA A 92 -16.23 -14.76 0.89
C ALA A 92 -17.11 -14.64 -0.38
N PRO A 93 -17.25 -13.46 -1.02
CA PRO A 93 -17.93 -13.35 -2.31
C PRO A 93 -17.26 -14.16 -3.42
N ILE A 94 -15.93 -14.09 -3.57
CA ILE A 94 -15.21 -14.85 -4.61
C ILE A 94 -15.39 -16.36 -4.41
N ALA A 95 -15.27 -16.84 -3.17
CA ALA A 95 -15.49 -18.25 -2.86
C ALA A 95 -16.92 -18.71 -3.18
N ALA A 96 -17.92 -17.85 -2.92
CA ALA A 96 -19.31 -18.14 -3.25
C ALA A 96 -19.57 -18.15 -4.77
N SER A 97 -19.02 -17.20 -5.51
CA SER A 97 -19.18 -17.11 -6.98
C SER A 97 -18.48 -18.26 -7.71
N VAL A 98 -17.24 -18.61 -7.31
CA VAL A 98 -16.51 -19.76 -7.88
C VAL A 98 -17.27 -21.07 -7.67
N LYS A 99 -17.94 -21.22 -6.52
CA LYS A 99 -18.77 -22.40 -6.23
C LYS A 99 -20.06 -22.44 -7.07
N SER A 100 -20.55 -21.30 -7.54
CA SER A 100 -21.84 -21.16 -8.21
C SER A 100 -21.73 -21.19 -9.75
N ASP A 101 -20.85 -20.39 -10.35
CA ASP A 101 -20.76 -20.19 -11.81
C ASP A 101 -19.33 -20.26 -12.37
N GLY A 102 -18.34 -20.63 -11.55
CA GLY A 102 -16.94 -20.73 -11.96
C GLY A 102 -16.19 -19.39 -12.01
N MET A 103 -14.85 -19.45 -12.08
CA MET A 103 -13.96 -18.30 -11.86
C MET A 103 -14.15 -17.14 -12.84
N ALA A 104 -14.74 -17.37 -14.01
CA ALA A 104 -15.02 -16.35 -15.02
C ALA A 104 -16.11 -15.34 -14.61
N THR A 105 -16.96 -15.68 -13.64
CA THR A 105 -18.02 -14.78 -13.12
C THR A 105 -17.59 -13.99 -11.88
N ALA A 106 -16.41 -14.29 -11.33
CA ALA A 106 -15.87 -13.68 -10.12
C ALA A 106 -14.91 -12.50 -10.39
N LEU A 107 -14.56 -12.24 -11.66
CA LEU A 107 -13.69 -11.16 -12.15
C LEU A 107 -14.53 -10.06 -12.80
#